data_AF-A0A517NGY4-F1
#
_entry.id   AF-A0A517NGY4-F1
#
_cell.length_a   1.000
_cell.length_b   1.000
_cell.length_c   1.000
_cell.angle_alpha   90.00
_cell.angle_beta   90.00
_cell.angle_gamma   90.00
#
_symmetry.space_group_name_H-M   'P 1'
#
loop_
_entity.id
_entity.type
_entity.pdbx_description
1 polymer ?
#
loop_
_entity_poly.entity_id
_entity_poly.type
_entity_poly.pdbx_seq_one_letter_code
_entity_poly.pdbx_strand_id
1 'polypeptide(L)'
;MGLRPLYALVLCRSGNRAASKGSTLILRNRLQVTIGTIRRHTIVGSWAGGFLAFLAIASLVLDSSDIKAQQPEFRPASASPASPDSGAGNQQSGNQQSGNNQSDALGDLAEAELANPKDPNDSDAVLPELTEDQIGELTRLTDDLASGEFARRERAVAALMSFGLGSVEPLRKIAADTSDAEVRLRINQVVRQLTHDDMHTRINDFLAGKDVGFQGWDIFRSMLGDNGAIREIFVELTNDHPDVLASLEGSTRERVVALEKSIVAVQQRIFVQREFPTRGDTFALVLPTLDPKVPITPNYESVLLSTLQKEAASQIRADAQLSPAFKALLGRWMIRSTPTSRIDVLLMGMSWGVEDTLTLGITTLADSDDPETLATAMQAIAKFGIREHVVYVEPLLEDTRAASDEGFADGQRVRAQVCDVAIATIAVLMDVKLSDVGMPGVQKHPTYGFIRGDISFPVDDPLPRQKALSKIRAQFKRPMEMFEVPAQRKAEGS
;
A
#
# COMPACT_ATOMS: atom_id res chain seq x y z
N MET A 1 53.71 -24.62 -17.70
CA MET A 1 53.22 -23.95 -18.93
C MET A 1 51.96 -23.18 -18.51
N GLY A 2 52.05 -21.94 -18.01
CA GLY A 2 52.20 -20.68 -18.76
C GLY A 2 50.80 -20.22 -19.19
N LEU A 3 50.19 -19.09 -18.79
CA LEU A 3 50.64 -17.81 -18.22
C LEU A 3 49.46 -17.15 -17.45
N ARG A 4 49.76 -16.39 -16.39
CA ARG A 4 48.90 -15.34 -15.80
C ARG A 4 49.00 -14.04 -16.63
N PRO A 5 48.17 -13.02 -16.36
CA PRO A 5 48.69 -11.97 -15.47
C PRO A 5 47.70 -11.43 -14.41
N LEU A 6 48.30 -11.12 -13.27
CA LEU A 6 47.84 -10.22 -12.22
C LEU A 6 48.06 -8.76 -12.65
N TYR A 7 47.19 -7.84 -12.23
CA TYR A 7 47.60 -6.48 -11.85
C TYR A 7 46.82 -6.01 -10.63
N ALA A 8 47.56 -5.45 -9.68
CA ALA A 8 47.12 -4.85 -8.43
C ALA A 8 47.77 -3.47 -8.27
N LEU A 9 47.19 -2.64 -7.39
CA LEU A 9 47.60 -1.32 -6.88
C LEU A 9 47.47 -0.13 -7.86
N VAL A 10 47.02 1.07 -7.47
CA VAL A 10 47.56 1.94 -6.39
C VAL A 10 46.51 2.94 -5.87
N LEU A 11 46.46 3.09 -4.54
CA LEU A 11 45.88 4.21 -3.79
C LEU A 11 46.74 5.48 -3.94
N CYS A 12 46.13 6.65 -4.16
CA CYS A 12 46.78 7.91 -3.80
C CYS A 12 45.77 8.97 -3.30
N ARG A 13 45.92 9.32 -2.03
CA ARG A 13 45.37 10.50 -1.34
C ARG A 13 46.09 11.76 -1.84
N SER A 14 45.37 12.83 -2.12
CA SER A 14 45.85 14.19 -1.81
C SER A 14 44.67 15.12 -1.61
N GLY A 15 44.55 15.68 -0.41
CA GLY A 15 43.74 16.87 -0.16
C GLY A 15 44.57 18.13 -0.39
N ASN A 16 43.94 19.21 -0.84
CA ASN A 16 44.29 20.55 -0.38
C ASN A 16 43.14 21.54 -0.59
N ARG A 17 43.00 22.46 0.37
CA ARG A 17 41.98 23.52 0.46
C ARG A 17 42.39 24.77 -0.35
N ALA A 18 41.36 25.56 -0.68
CA ALA A 18 41.24 27.03 -0.53
C ALA A 18 41.05 27.88 -1.81
N ALA A 19 39.85 28.48 -1.88
CA ALA A 19 39.47 29.85 -2.27
C ALA A 19 40.12 30.54 -3.50
N SER A 20 39.31 31.02 -4.46
CA SER A 20 38.71 32.38 -4.44
C SER A 20 37.95 32.73 -5.74
N LYS A 21 36.90 33.54 -5.58
CA LYS A 21 36.36 34.61 -6.45
C LYS A 21 36.12 34.35 -7.95
N GLY A 22 34.81 34.27 -8.27
CA GLY A 22 34.08 35.17 -9.17
C GLY A 22 34.62 35.49 -10.56
N SER A 23 33.85 35.12 -11.60
CA SER A 23 33.34 36.07 -12.60
C SER A 23 32.45 35.38 -13.62
N THR A 24 31.29 35.99 -13.82
CA THR A 24 30.33 35.85 -14.91
C THR A 24 31.01 35.95 -16.27
N LEU A 25 30.77 35.01 -17.20
CA LEU A 25 30.72 35.35 -18.62
C LEU A 25 29.91 34.33 -19.44
N ILE A 26 28.95 34.88 -20.16
CA ILE A 26 28.12 34.30 -21.21
C ILE A 26 29.01 33.98 -22.41
N LEU A 27 28.89 32.79 -23.01
CA LEU A 27 29.06 32.63 -24.47
C LEU A 27 28.46 31.31 -24.99
N ARG A 28 27.37 31.48 -25.75
CA ARG A 28 26.86 30.55 -26.76
C ARG A 28 27.88 30.42 -27.90
N ASN A 29 28.17 29.20 -28.34
CA ASN A 29 28.45 28.82 -29.73
C ASN A 29 28.38 27.29 -29.82
N ARG A 30 27.37 26.69 -30.46
CA ARG A 30 27.30 26.38 -31.90
C ARG A 30 28.64 25.86 -32.46
N LEU A 31 28.73 24.53 -32.56
CA LEU A 31 29.37 23.90 -33.71
C LEU A 31 28.51 22.73 -34.19
N GLN A 32 28.34 22.70 -35.50
CA GLN A 32 27.56 21.78 -36.29
C GLN A 32 28.55 20.97 -37.16
N VAL A 33 28.13 19.79 -37.60
CA VAL A 33 28.71 18.96 -38.70
C VAL A 33 29.92 18.10 -38.26
N THR A 34 29.88 16.77 -38.34
CA THR A 34 29.85 16.02 -39.61
C THR A 34 29.22 14.62 -39.51
N ILE A 35 28.54 14.31 -40.61
CA ILE A 35 27.85 13.10 -41.07
C ILE A 35 28.76 11.86 -41.13
N GLY A 36 28.20 10.70 -40.80
CA GLY A 36 28.75 9.37 -41.10
C GLY A 36 27.62 8.36 -41.35
N THR A 37 27.42 8.07 -42.64
CA THR A 37 26.37 7.27 -43.27
C THR A 37 26.46 5.76 -42.96
N ILE A 38 25.37 5.12 -42.50
CA ILE A 38 25.13 3.68 -42.72
C ILE A 38 23.67 3.45 -43.18
N ARG A 39 23.56 2.64 -44.23
CA ARG A 39 22.38 2.34 -45.05
C ARG A 39 21.32 1.47 -44.35
N ARG A 40 20.07 1.89 -44.60
CA ARG A 40 18.81 1.15 -44.80
C ARG A 40 18.83 -0.38 -44.70
N HIS A 41 18.04 -0.92 -43.77
CA HIS A 41 17.11 -2.02 -44.05
C HIS A 41 15.70 -1.61 -43.61
N THR A 42 14.77 -1.72 -44.55
CA THR A 42 13.35 -1.41 -44.43
C THR A 42 12.63 -2.64 -43.86
N ILE A 43 12.02 -2.52 -42.67
CA ILE A 43 10.92 -3.39 -42.23
C ILE A 43 9.83 -2.49 -41.69
N VAL A 44 8.71 -2.45 -42.41
CA VAL A 44 7.46 -1.77 -42.05
C VAL A 44 6.62 -2.79 -41.28
N GLY A 45 6.17 -2.44 -40.06
CA GLY A 45 5.31 -3.34 -39.29
C GLY A 45 4.95 -2.81 -37.89
N SER A 46 3.95 -1.94 -37.85
CA SER A 46 2.95 -1.77 -36.78
C SER A 46 3.39 -1.97 -35.32
N TRP A 47 3.91 -0.91 -34.70
CA TRP A 47 4.02 -0.77 -33.24
C TRP A 47 3.58 0.66 -32.86
N ALA A 48 2.27 0.89 -32.82
CA ALA A 48 1.68 2.13 -32.32
C ALA A 48 0.22 1.89 -31.91
N GLY A 49 0.00 1.05 -30.90
CA GLY A 49 -1.36 0.72 -30.41
C GLY A 49 -1.52 0.56 -28.90
N GLY A 50 -0.45 0.66 -28.10
CA GLY A 50 -0.50 0.34 -26.67
C GLY A 50 -0.26 1.49 -25.69
N PHE A 51 0.19 2.67 -26.15
CA PHE A 51 0.67 3.74 -25.25
C PHE A 51 -0.27 4.95 -25.13
N LEU A 52 -1.41 4.95 -25.85
CA LEU A 52 -2.37 6.07 -25.87
C LEU A 52 -3.64 5.82 -25.04
N ALA A 53 -3.86 4.61 -24.52
CA ALA A 53 -5.00 4.31 -23.64
C ALA A 53 -4.77 4.75 -22.18
N PHE A 54 -3.52 5.02 -21.78
CA PHE A 54 -3.18 5.41 -20.40
C PHE A 54 -3.17 6.94 -20.15
N LEU A 55 -3.33 7.77 -21.18
CA LEU A 55 -3.39 9.23 -21.08
C LEU A 55 -4.80 9.81 -21.29
N ALA A 56 -5.78 9.01 -21.73
CA ALA A 56 -7.13 9.49 -22.04
C ALA A 56 -8.08 9.57 -20.83
N ILE A 57 -7.73 9.01 -19.67
CA ILE A 57 -8.54 9.11 -18.43
C ILE A 57 -8.10 10.29 -17.54
N ALA A 58 -6.93 10.88 -17.80
CA ALA A 58 -6.41 12.01 -17.01
C ALA A 58 -6.76 13.41 -17.57
N SER A 59 -7.42 13.52 -18.72
CA SER A 59 -7.74 14.82 -19.37
C SER A 59 -9.22 15.22 -19.34
N LEU A 60 -10.07 14.54 -18.55
CA LEU A 60 -11.51 14.84 -18.50
C LEU A 60 -11.98 15.58 -17.22
N VAL A 61 -11.06 16.15 -16.43
CA VAL A 61 -11.41 16.89 -15.18
C VAL A 61 -10.85 18.32 -15.11
N LEU A 62 -10.12 18.83 -16.10
CA LEU A 62 -9.63 20.22 -16.07
C LEU A 62 -9.71 20.89 -17.46
N ASP A 63 -10.89 21.35 -17.85
CA ASP A 63 -11.01 22.52 -18.74
C ASP A 63 -12.36 23.21 -18.51
N SER A 64 -12.35 24.27 -17.70
CA SER A 64 -13.49 25.17 -17.51
C SER A 64 -12.97 26.59 -17.34
N SER A 65 -12.58 27.20 -18.45
CA SER A 65 -12.43 28.65 -18.53
C SER A 65 -12.53 29.11 -19.99
N ASP A 66 -13.76 29.34 -20.47
CA ASP A 66 -14.11 30.51 -21.29
C ASP A 66 -15.57 30.44 -21.76
N ILE A 67 -16.48 31.09 -21.01
CA ILE A 67 -17.75 31.58 -21.58
C ILE A 67 -17.98 33.01 -21.05
N LYS A 68 -17.76 34.00 -21.92
CA LYS A 68 -18.23 35.38 -21.75
C LYS A 68 -19.55 35.58 -22.47
N ALA A 69 -20.54 36.01 -21.68
CA ALA A 69 -21.55 37.03 -21.92
C ALA A 69 -22.34 37.04 -23.24
N GLN A 70 -23.64 36.72 -23.13
CA GLN A 70 -24.73 37.42 -23.84
C GLN A 70 -26.02 37.31 -23.00
N GLN A 71 -26.52 38.45 -22.50
CA GLN A 71 -27.86 38.58 -21.90
C GLN A 71 -28.88 38.95 -22.98
N PRO A 72 -30.16 38.59 -22.77
CA PRO A 72 -31.24 39.47 -23.19
C PRO A 72 -32.18 39.86 -22.04
N GLU A 73 -32.66 41.09 -22.18
CA GLU A 73 -33.60 41.83 -21.34
C GLU A 73 -34.97 41.15 -21.22
N PHE A 74 -35.62 41.31 -20.06
CA PHE A 74 -37.08 41.17 -19.93
C PHE A 74 -37.67 42.36 -19.19
N ARG A 75 -38.63 43.04 -19.83
CA ARG A 75 -39.51 44.07 -19.24
C ARG A 75 -40.85 43.43 -18.78
N PRO A 76 -41.54 44.03 -17.78
CA PRO A 76 -42.74 43.46 -17.15
C PRO A 76 -44.06 44.17 -17.52
N ALA A 77 -45.19 43.48 -17.31
CA ALA A 77 -46.57 43.97 -17.05
C ALA A 77 -47.54 42.74 -17.17
N SER A 78 -48.69 42.56 -16.52
CA SER A 78 -49.48 43.28 -15.51
C SER A 78 -50.74 42.42 -15.20
N ALA A 79 -51.17 42.42 -13.92
CA ALA A 79 -52.53 42.36 -13.34
C ALA A 79 -53.66 41.42 -13.88
N SER A 80 -54.16 40.59 -12.94
CA SER A 80 -55.55 40.12 -12.57
C SER A 80 -56.78 40.83 -13.18
N PRO A 81 -58.04 40.31 -13.09
CA PRO A 81 -58.62 39.49 -11.98
C PRO A 81 -59.71 38.42 -12.31
N ALA A 82 -60.18 37.76 -11.22
CA ALA A 82 -61.56 37.31 -10.92
C ALA A 82 -61.83 35.79 -10.82
N SER A 83 -62.19 35.35 -9.59
CA SER A 83 -62.94 34.12 -9.24
C SER A 83 -64.47 34.34 -9.48
N PRO A 84 -65.41 33.35 -9.36
CA PRO A 84 -65.52 32.39 -8.24
C PRO A 84 -66.18 30.99 -8.52
N ASP A 85 -66.05 30.15 -7.48
CA ASP A 85 -67.09 29.30 -6.85
C ASP A 85 -67.23 27.77 -7.14
N SER A 86 -67.32 27.07 -6.00
CA SER A 86 -68.08 25.85 -5.66
C SER A 86 -67.67 24.45 -6.15
N GLY A 87 -67.62 23.50 -5.19
CA GLY A 87 -67.85 22.08 -5.47
C GLY A 87 -67.21 21.07 -4.51
N ALA A 88 -67.99 20.53 -3.58
CA ALA A 88 -67.63 19.54 -2.56
C ALA A 88 -67.31 18.12 -3.11
N GLY A 89 -66.56 17.32 -2.35
CA GLY A 89 -66.44 15.87 -2.58
C GLY A 89 -65.50 15.17 -1.62
N ASN A 90 -66.03 14.22 -0.85
CA ASN A 90 -65.47 13.57 0.33
C ASN A 90 -65.05 12.11 0.00
N GLN A 91 -64.33 11.46 0.94
CA GLN A 91 -64.09 10.00 1.10
C GLN A 91 -62.99 9.33 0.25
N GLN A 92 -62.23 8.30 0.67
CA GLN A 92 -61.85 7.65 1.93
C GLN A 92 -60.98 6.42 1.55
N SER A 93 -60.15 5.91 2.48
CA SER A 93 -59.38 4.64 2.46
C SER A 93 -58.01 4.68 1.76
N GLY A 94 -56.92 4.13 2.31
CA GLY A 94 -56.64 3.44 3.57
C GLY A 94 -55.11 3.28 3.67
N ASN A 95 -54.49 3.71 4.77
CA ASN A 95 -53.93 2.88 5.83
C ASN A 95 -53.26 1.56 5.38
N GLN A 96 -51.92 1.54 5.39
CA GLN A 96 -51.16 0.40 5.91
C GLN A 96 -49.79 0.86 6.43
N GLN A 97 -49.64 0.73 7.74
CA GLN A 97 -48.42 0.85 8.54
C GLN A 97 -47.50 -0.35 8.31
N SER A 98 -46.20 -0.08 8.22
CA SER A 98 -45.10 -0.94 8.68
C SER A 98 -43.85 -0.06 8.66
N GLY A 99 -43.05 0.13 9.68
CA GLY A 99 -42.86 -0.55 10.95
C GLY A 99 -41.41 -0.25 11.33
N ASN A 100 -41.22 0.56 12.37
CA ASN A 100 -39.93 0.87 12.99
C ASN A 100 -39.15 -0.39 13.38
N ASN A 101 -37.81 -0.34 13.27
CA ASN A 101 -36.77 -1.09 14.01
C ASN A 101 -35.45 -0.82 13.22
N GLN A 102 -34.31 -0.35 13.74
CA GLN A 102 -33.68 -0.41 15.06
C GLN A 102 -32.74 0.79 15.19
N SER A 103 -32.94 1.58 16.24
CA SER A 103 -31.97 2.52 16.80
C SER A 103 -32.01 2.29 18.30
N ASP A 104 -31.22 1.36 18.81
CA ASP A 104 -31.03 1.13 20.25
C ASP A 104 -29.90 0.11 20.47
N ALA A 105 -28.67 0.61 20.63
CA ALA A 105 -27.58 -0.09 21.31
C ALA A 105 -26.36 0.85 21.54
N LEU A 106 -26.57 1.99 22.20
CA LEU A 106 -25.48 2.77 22.79
C LEU A 106 -25.97 3.35 24.12
N GLY A 107 -26.02 2.48 25.14
CA GLY A 107 -26.32 2.82 26.52
C GLY A 107 -25.34 2.10 27.45
N ASP A 108 -24.74 2.88 28.34
CA ASP A 108 -24.08 2.50 29.59
C ASP A 108 -23.05 1.36 29.58
N LEU A 109 -21.77 1.74 29.59
CA LEU A 109 -20.74 0.98 30.32
C LEU A 109 -19.81 1.94 31.07
N ALA A 110 -20.18 2.10 32.34
CA ALA A 110 -19.41 2.38 33.55
C ALA A 110 -17.87 2.51 33.44
N GLU A 111 -17.39 3.55 34.13
CA GLU A 111 -16.03 3.72 34.62
C GLU A 111 -15.51 2.44 35.28
N ALA A 112 -14.56 1.78 34.61
CA ALA A 112 -13.71 0.76 35.21
C ALA A 112 -12.28 1.31 35.20
N GLU A 113 -11.86 1.75 36.38
CA GLU A 113 -10.51 2.12 36.77
C GLU A 113 -9.54 0.96 36.46
N LEU A 114 -8.80 1.09 35.35
CA LEU A 114 -7.79 0.12 34.93
C LEU A 114 -6.51 0.35 35.73
N ALA A 115 -6.29 -0.54 36.69
CA ALA A 115 -4.99 -0.74 37.31
C ALA A 115 -3.97 -1.16 36.23
N ASN A 116 -2.95 -0.34 36.04
CA ASN A 116 -1.86 -0.54 35.10
C ASN A 116 -1.00 -1.75 35.54
N PRO A 117 -0.92 -2.85 34.78
CA PRO A 117 -0.01 -3.94 35.09
C PRO A 117 1.43 -3.51 34.75
N LYS A 118 2.33 -3.56 35.74
CA LYS A 118 3.77 -3.37 35.54
C LYS A 118 4.31 -4.48 34.64
N ASP A 119 4.83 -4.09 33.48
CA ASP A 119 5.48 -4.95 32.51
C ASP A 119 6.89 -5.35 32.99
N PRO A 120 7.30 -6.64 32.94
CA PRO A 120 8.58 -7.10 33.45
C PRO A 120 9.75 -7.03 32.46
N ASN A 121 9.61 -6.31 31.34
CA ASN A 121 10.64 -6.25 30.28
C ASN A 121 11.19 -4.83 30.00
N ASP A 122 11.09 -3.94 31.00
CA ASP A 122 11.85 -2.69 31.00
C ASP A 122 13.33 -3.05 31.23
N SER A 123 14.09 -3.25 30.14
CA SER A 123 15.53 -3.02 30.22
C SER A 123 15.72 -1.51 30.34
N ASP A 124 15.38 -0.99 31.52
CA ASP A 124 15.77 0.31 31.99
C ASP A 124 17.29 0.36 31.84
N ALA A 125 17.76 1.01 30.78
CA ALA A 125 18.99 1.75 30.88
C ALA A 125 18.71 2.74 32.01
N VAL A 126 19.01 2.32 33.25
CA VAL A 126 18.77 3.08 34.48
C VAL A 126 19.32 4.45 34.20
N LEU A 127 18.42 5.40 33.90
CA LEU A 127 18.83 6.76 33.64
C LEU A 127 19.56 7.17 34.91
N PRO A 128 20.80 7.67 34.81
CA PRO A 128 21.59 7.96 35.99
C PRO A 128 20.75 8.87 36.89
N GLU A 129 20.38 8.36 38.07
CA GLU A 129 19.58 9.12 39.02
C GLU A 129 20.35 10.40 39.34
N LEU A 130 19.70 11.54 39.16
CA LEU A 130 20.32 12.82 39.49
C LEU A 130 20.70 12.83 40.96
N THR A 131 21.93 13.22 41.26
CA THR A 131 22.38 13.39 42.65
C THR A 131 21.58 14.49 43.34
N GLU A 132 21.55 14.49 44.69
CA GLU A 132 20.87 15.55 45.44
C GLU A 132 21.39 16.96 45.06
N ASP A 133 22.70 17.08 44.81
CA ASP A 133 23.32 18.33 44.34
C ASP A 133 22.79 18.76 42.96
N GLN A 134 22.60 17.79 42.04
CA GLN A 134 22.04 18.04 40.72
C GLN A 134 20.57 18.44 40.78
N ILE A 135 19.79 17.84 41.69
CA ILE A 135 18.40 18.21 41.92
C ILE A 135 18.33 19.64 42.48
N GLY A 136 19.18 19.98 43.46
CA GLY A 136 19.26 21.34 44.01
C GLY A 136 19.60 22.39 42.95
N GLU A 137 20.55 22.08 42.06
CA GLU A 137 20.89 22.96 40.95
C GLU A 137 19.75 23.06 39.93
N LEU A 138 19.06 21.97 39.62
CA LEU A 138 17.91 21.95 38.72
C LEU A 138 16.75 22.83 39.26
N THR A 139 16.49 22.79 40.57
CA THR A 139 15.54 23.71 41.22
C THR A 139 15.98 25.16 41.08
N ARG A 140 17.26 25.45 41.37
CA ARG A 140 17.82 26.82 41.25
C ARG A 140 17.71 27.36 39.82
N LEU A 141 18.00 26.52 38.82
CA LEU A 141 17.87 26.88 37.41
C LEU A 141 16.40 27.09 37.00
N THR A 142 15.48 26.34 37.60
CA THR A 142 14.05 26.54 37.36
C THR A 142 13.56 27.87 37.94
N ASP A 143 14.05 28.27 39.12
CA ASP A 143 13.79 29.61 39.68
C ASP A 143 14.37 30.72 38.78
N ASP A 144 15.55 30.49 38.18
CA ASP A 144 16.17 31.42 37.24
C ASP A 144 15.34 31.61 35.95
N LEU A 145 14.44 30.68 35.59
CA LEU A 145 13.48 30.86 34.50
C LEU A 145 12.42 31.92 34.81
N ALA A 146 12.14 32.18 36.09
CA ALA A 146 11.22 33.22 36.56
C ALA A 146 11.88 34.62 36.63
N SER A 147 13.20 34.71 36.42
CA SER A 147 13.94 35.97 36.48
C SER A 147 13.37 37.00 35.51
N GLY A 148 13.26 38.27 35.93
CA GLY A 148 12.91 39.38 35.03
C GLY A 148 13.96 39.64 33.94
N GLU A 149 15.20 39.20 34.13
CA GLU A 149 16.30 39.37 33.17
C GLU A 149 16.32 38.27 32.10
N PHE A 150 16.12 38.65 30.83
CA PHE A 150 16.16 37.73 29.68
C PHE A 150 17.45 36.91 29.62
N ALA A 151 18.61 37.54 29.81
CA ALA A 151 19.90 36.85 29.75
C ALA A 151 20.07 35.79 30.84
N ARG A 152 19.40 35.93 31.99
CA ARG A 152 19.42 34.92 33.05
C ARG A 152 18.53 33.73 32.70
N ARG A 153 17.35 33.99 32.12
CA ARG A 153 16.44 32.95 31.63
C ARG A 153 17.07 32.09 30.53
N GLU A 154 17.71 32.69 29.54
CA GLU A 154 18.34 31.95 28.44
C GLU A 154 19.52 31.10 28.92
N ARG A 155 20.31 31.60 29.89
CA ARG A 155 21.37 30.82 30.54
C ARG A 155 20.80 29.64 31.32
N ALA A 156 19.68 29.82 32.00
CA ALA A 156 19.01 28.75 32.73
C ALA A 156 18.47 27.68 31.77
N VAL A 157 17.83 28.08 30.65
CA VAL A 157 17.41 27.13 29.60
C VAL A 157 18.60 26.33 29.07
N ALA A 158 19.70 26.98 28.69
CA ALA A 158 20.89 26.30 28.19
C ALA A 158 21.51 25.34 29.22
N ALA A 159 21.51 25.73 30.50
CA ALA A 159 21.99 24.88 31.58
C ALA A 159 21.07 23.67 31.80
N LEU A 160 19.75 23.86 31.83
CA LEU A 160 18.78 22.76 31.94
C LEU A 160 18.90 21.76 30.77
N MET A 161 19.09 22.26 29.55
CA MET A 161 19.34 21.41 28.38
C MET A 161 20.60 20.53 28.53
N SER A 162 21.62 21.01 29.25
CA SER A 162 22.87 20.27 29.47
C SER A 162 22.75 19.09 30.46
N PHE A 163 21.67 19.01 31.25
CA PHE A 163 21.40 17.86 32.14
C PHE A 163 20.91 16.63 31.37
N GLY A 164 20.41 16.79 30.14
CA GLY A 164 19.93 15.68 29.32
C GLY A 164 18.65 15.01 29.86
N LEU A 165 18.39 13.77 29.47
CA LEU A 165 17.11 13.09 29.75
C LEU A 165 16.80 12.85 31.23
N GLY A 166 17.84 12.67 32.06
CA GLY A 166 17.67 12.44 33.49
C GLY A 166 16.93 13.60 34.19
N SER A 167 16.87 14.77 33.57
CA SER A 167 16.13 15.94 34.07
C SER A 167 14.65 15.99 33.70
N VAL A 168 14.16 15.18 32.75
CA VAL A 168 12.80 15.29 32.21
C VAL A 168 11.72 15.06 33.27
N GLU A 169 11.79 13.96 34.03
CA GLU A 169 10.80 13.65 35.07
C GLU A 169 10.82 14.66 36.23
N PRO A 170 11.99 15.05 36.78
CA PRO A 170 12.07 16.16 37.73
C PRO A 170 11.45 17.47 37.20
N LEU A 171 11.74 17.84 35.95
CA LEU A 171 11.19 19.04 35.32
C LEU A 171 9.66 18.96 35.15
N ARG A 172 9.12 17.79 34.76
CA ARG A 172 7.65 17.58 34.68
C ARG A 172 6.98 17.77 36.03
N LYS A 173 7.56 17.24 37.11
CA LYS A 173 7.05 17.44 38.48
C LYS A 173 7.05 18.93 38.86
N ILE A 174 8.17 19.63 38.64
CA ILE A 174 8.24 21.07 38.94
C ILE A 174 7.24 21.89 38.10
N ALA A 175 7.04 21.53 36.82
CA ALA A 175 6.04 22.18 35.97
C ALA A 175 4.60 21.95 36.45
N ALA A 176 4.31 20.82 37.07
CA ALA A 176 3.01 20.54 37.68
C ALA A 176 2.79 21.39 38.96
N ASP A 177 3.84 21.54 39.78
CA ASP A 177 3.76 22.20 41.09
C ASP A 177 3.85 23.73 41.01
N THR A 178 4.46 24.29 39.96
CA THR A 178 4.61 25.74 39.85
C THR A 178 3.27 26.46 39.59
N SER A 179 3.07 27.60 40.26
CA SER A 179 1.91 28.47 40.03
C SER A 179 2.12 29.45 38.87
N ASP A 180 3.37 29.73 38.50
CA ASP A 180 3.71 30.67 37.43
C ASP A 180 3.50 30.04 36.04
N ALA A 181 2.63 30.65 35.24
CA ALA A 181 2.31 30.18 33.90
C ALA A 181 3.46 30.33 32.90
N GLU A 182 4.30 31.37 33.01
CA GLU A 182 5.45 31.56 32.13
C GLU A 182 6.52 30.51 32.43
N VAL A 183 6.82 30.27 33.70
CA VAL A 183 7.79 29.24 34.12
C VAL A 183 7.32 27.87 33.66
N ARG A 184 6.05 27.52 33.89
CA ARG A 184 5.46 26.26 33.42
C ARG A 184 5.59 26.09 31.91
N LEU A 185 5.30 27.14 31.13
CA LEU A 185 5.41 27.11 29.67
C LEU A 185 6.87 26.86 29.24
N ARG A 186 7.84 27.54 29.85
CA ARG A 186 9.27 27.40 29.54
C ARG A 186 9.80 26.03 29.93
N ILE A 187 9.46 25.50 31.10
CA ILE A 187 9.83 24.14 31.49
C ILE A 187 9.28 23.14 30.48
N ASN A 188 8.01 23.28 30.09
CA ASN A 188 7.41 22.40 29.08
C ASN A 188 8.12 22.51 27.71
N GLN A 189 8.61 23.68 27.32
CA GLN A 189 9.42 23.86 26.12
C GLN A 189 10.77 23.13 26.24
N VAL A 190 11.48 23.27 27.36
CA VAL A 190 12.74 22.57 27.64
C VAL A 190 12.54 21.06 27.63
N VAL A 191 11.51 20.56 28.33
CA VAL A 191 11.16 19.14 28.35
C VAL A 191 10.91 18.61 26.94
N ARG A 192 10.10 19.32 26.13
CA ARG A 192 9.86 18.94 24.74
C ARG A 192 11.15 18.88 23.94
N GLN A 193 12.02 19.88 24.08
CA GLN A 193 13.29 19.93 23.34
C GLN A 193 14.24 18.80 23.75
N LEU A 194 14.41 18.55 25.05
CA LEU A 194 15.19 17.43 25.57
C LEU A 194 14.70 16.08 25.05
N THR A 195 13.38 15.84 25.10
CA THR A 195 12.80 14.60 24.59
C THR A 195 12.95 14.44 23.08
N HIS A 196 12.96 15.56 22.34
CA HIS A 196 13.13 15.54 20.90
C HIS A 196 14.57 15.24 20.49
N ASP A 197 15.55 15.90 21.12
CA ASP A 197 16.98 15.74 20.82
C ASP A 197 17.47 14.31 21.15
N ASP A 198 16.95 13.72 22.22
CA ASP A 198 17.23 12.33 22.58
C ASP A 198 16.60 11.33 21.62
N MET A 199 15.34 11.55 21.24
CA MET A 199 14.68 10.70 20.26
C MET A 199 15.47 10.69 18.94
N HIS A 200 15.96 11.85 18.46
CA HIS A 200 16.83 11.91 17.29
C HIS A 200 18.14 11.15 17.48
N THR A 201 18.77 11.26 18.65
CA THR A 201 20.01 10.54 18.95
C THR A 201 19.77 9.03 18.94
N ARG A 202 18.69 8.56 19.56
CA ARG A 202 18.27 7.16 19.59
C ARG A 202 17.91 6.64 18.20
N ILE A 203 17.19 7.43 17.41
CA ILE A 203 16.87 7.11 16.01
C ILE A 203 18.17 6.97 15.20
N ASN A 204 19.12 7.90 15.32
CA ASN A 204 20.39 7.82 14.60
C ASN A 204 21.20 6.59 15.01
N ASP A 205 21.27 6.29 16.31
CA ASP A 205 21.94 5.11 16.84
C ASP A 205 21.28 3.82 16.36
N PHE A 206 19.95 3.80 16.34
CA PHE A 206 19.14 2.69 15.84
C PHE A 206 19.33 2.49 14.33
N LEU A 207 19.27 3.53 13.51
CA LEU A 207 19.53 3.44 12.08
C LEU A 207 20.99 3.03 11.78
N ALA A 208 21.93 3.35 12.68
CA ALA A 208 23.31 2.87 12.61
C ALA A 208 23.49 1.40 13.02
N GLY A 209 22.41 0.67 13.34
CA GLY A 209 22.47 -0.74 13.67
C GLY A 209 22.73 -1.04 15.15
N LYS A 210 22.80 -0.01 16.01
CA LYS A 210 22.97 -0.23 17.45
C LYS A 210 21.70 -0.80 18.06
N ASP A 211 21.87 -1.48 19.20
CA ASP A 211 20.75 -2.00 19.97
C ASP A 211 20.19 -0.86 20.84
N VAL A 212 18.99 -0.40 20.50
CA VAL A 212 18.28 0.67 21.17
C VAL A 212 16.90 0.14 21.49
N GLY A 213 16.50 0.17 22.76
CA GLY A 213 15.17 -0.27 23.17
C GLY A 213 14.12 0.65 22.57
N PHE A 214 13.33 0.16 21.63
CA PHE A 214 12.13 0.81 21.12
C PHE A 214 10.93 -0.10 21.37
N GLN A 215 9.82 0.47 21.84
CA GLN A 215 8.59 -0.28 22.04
C GLN A 215 8.12 -0.90 20.72
N GLY A 216 7.74 -2.17 20.73
CA GLY A 216 7.29 -2.90 19.54
C GLY A 216 8.39 -3.32 18.58
N TRP A 217 9.65 -2.93 18.80
CA TRP A 217 10.75 -3.26 17.87
C TRP A 217 11.01 -4.76 17.80
N ASP A 218 11.01 -5.48 18.93
CA ASP A 218 11.28 -6.91 18.94
C ASP A 218 10.23 -7.71 18.15
N ILE A 219 8.95 -7.36 18.31
CA ILE A 219 7.87 -7.98 17.55
C ILE A 219 8.00 -7.60 16.07
N PHE A 220 8.21 -6.32 15.77
CA PHE A 220 8.38 -5.84 14.39
C PHE A 220 9.55 -6.54 13.67
N ARG A 221 10.69 -6.64 14.35
CA ARG A 221 11.92 -7.34 13.91
C ARG A 221 11.67 -8.82 13.69
N SER A 222 10.92 -9.48 14.58
CA SER A 222 10.61 -10.91 14.42
C SER A 222 9.78 -11.20 13.16
N MET A 223 8.99 -10.23 12.71
CA MET A 223 8.10 -10.37 11.54
C MET A 223 8.80 -9.99 10.23
N LEU A 224 9.62 -8.94 10.25
CA LEU A 224 10.18 -8.33 9.04
C LEU A 224 11.70 -8.47 8.90
N GLY A 225 12.37 -8.95 9.93
CA GLY A 225 13.82 -9.04 10.02
C GLY A 225 14.47 -7.74 10.51
N ASP A 226 15.79 -7.69 10.38
CA ASP A 226 16.62 -6.56 10.82
C ASP A 226 17.56 -6.15 9.70
N ASN A 227 17.22 -5.06 9.01
CA ASN A 227 18.07 -4.41 8.02
C ASN A 227 17.81 -2.91 8.01
N GLY A 228 18.68 -2.14 7.35
CA GLY A 228 18.59 -0.67 7.31
C GLY A 228 17.22 -0.16 6.85
N ALA A 229 16.70 -0.70 5.74
CA ALA A 229 15.39 -0.27 5.21
C ALA A 229 14.23 -0.61 6.18
N ILE A 230 14.26 -1.78 6.83
CA ILE A 230 13.24 -2.15 7.83
C ILE A 230 13.31 -1.26 9.06
N ARG A 231 14.52 -0.88 9.51
CA ARG A 231 14.70 0.10 10.59
C ARG A 231 14.19 1.48 10.21
N GLU A 232 14.41 1.93 8.97
CA GLU A 232 13.82 3.18 8.46
C GLU A 232 12.29 3.16 8.51
N ILE A 233 11.66 2.08 8.03
CA ILE A 233 10.20 1.92 8.09
C ILE A 233 9.70 1.92 9.56
N PHE A 234 10.42 1.27 10.47
CA PHE A 234 10.07 1.30 11.88
C PHE A 234 10.09 2.72 12.45
N VAL A 235 11.11 3.54 12.10
CA VAL A 235 11.18 4.95 12.51
C VAL A 235 10.07 5.78 11.87
N GLU A 236 9.76 5.57 10.59
CA GLU A 236 8.61 6.20 9.92
C GLU A 236 7.31 5.90 10.67
N LEU A 237 7.08 4.63 11.01
CA LEU A 237 5.90 4.22 11.79
C LEU A 237 5.89 4.78 13.21
N THR A 238 7.05 4.90 13.87
CA THR A 238 7.15 5.51 15.20
C THR A 238 6.70 6.96 15.18
N ASN A 239 7.04 7.69 14.11
CA ASN A 239 6.68 9.10 13.97
C ASN A 239 5.23 9.29 13.50
N ASP A 240 4.78 8.51 12.51
CA ASP A 240 3.51 8.74 11.83
C ASP A 240 2.35 7.90 12.41
N HIS A 241 2.64 6.69 12.91
CA HIS A 241 1.66 5.69 13.36
C HIS A 241 2.05 4.99 14.68
N PRO A 242 2.37 5.73 15.77
CA PRO A 242 2.85 5.12 17.01
C PRO A 242 1.86 4.12 17.63
N ASP A 243 0.56 4.36 17.47
CA ASP A 243 -0.51 3.46 17.92
C ASP A 243 -0.41 2.06 17.28
N VAL A 244 0.04 1.97 16.03
CA VAL A 244 0.20 0.68 15.33
C VAL A 244 1.29 -0.14 16.00
N LEU A 245 2.46 0.46 16.28
CA LEU A 245 3.56 -0.24 16.92
C LEU A 245 3.22 -0.67 18.34
N ALA A 246 2.60 0.20 19.13
CA ALA A 246 2.12 -0.14 20.47
C ALA A 246 1.10 -1.30 20.44
N SER A 247 0.23 -1.35 19.44
CA SER A 247 -0.76 -2.43 19.31
C SER A 247 -0.18 -3.80 18.97
N LEU A 248 1.07 -3.88 18.47
CA LEU A 248 1.69 -5.16 18.12
C LEU A 248 1.96 -6.02 19.36
N GLU A 249 2.28 -5.41 20.49
CA GLU A 249 2.46 -6.09 21.80
C GLU A 249 1.12 -6.32 22.52
N GLY A 250 0.09 -5.59 22.09
CA GLY A 250 -1.23 -5.61 22.71
C GLY A 250 -2.18 -6.70 22.22
N SER A 251 -3.42 -6.53 22.66
CA SER A 251 -4.60 -7.34 22.33
C SER A 251 -5.11 -7.09 20.91
N THR A 252 -5.94 -8.03 20.42
CA THR A 252 -6.69 -7.86 19.16
C THR A 252 -7.46 -6.54 19.13
N ARG A 253 -8.08 -6.14 20.26
CA ARG A 253 -8.87 -4.90 20.34
C ARG A 253 -8.00 -3.67 20.07
N GLU A 254 -6.81 -3.61 20.63
CA GLU A 254 -5.87 -2.50 20.40
C GLU A 254 -5.42 -2.45 18.94
N ARG A 255 -5.21 -3.61 18.30
CA ARG A 255 -4.91 -3.69 16.86
C ARG A 255 -6.06 -3.19 15.98
N VAL A 256 -7.30 -3.49 16.35
CA VAL A 256 -8.48 -2.94 15.65
C VAL A 256 -8.50 -1.41 15.74
N VAL A 257 -8.34 -0.87 16.96
CA VAL A 257 -8.31 0.58 17.19
C VAL A 257 -7.17 1.25 16.42
N ALA A 258 -5.97 0.65 16.43
CA ALA A 258 -4.83 1.16 15.69
C ALA A 258 -5.07 1.14 14.17
N LEU A 259 -5.67 0.07 13.63
CA LEU A 259 -6.03 -0.02 12.22
C LEU A 259 -7.03 1.07 11.82
N GLU A 260 -8.08 1.28 12.62
CA GLU A 260 -9.08 2.34 12.39
C GLU A 260 -8.44 3.73 12.38
N LYS A 261 -7.54 4.00 13.33
CA LYS A 261 -6.77 5.25 13.36
C LYS A 261 -5.91 5.44 12.11
N SER A 262 -5.21 4.40 11.67
CA SER A 262 -4.40 4.45 10.45
C SER A 262 -5.26 4.67 9.20
N ILE A 263 -6.44 4.06 9.10
CA ILE A 263 -7.38 4.32 8.00
C ILE A 263 -7.77 5.81 7.96
N VAL A 264 -8.14 6.39 9.11
CA VAL A 264 -8.53 7.81 9.22
C VAL A 264 -7.34 8.71 8.87
N ALA A 265 -6.14 8.41 9.37
CA ALA A 265 -4.93 9.19 9.11
C ALA A 265 -4.60 9.21 7.60
N VAL A 266 -4.63 8.04 6.95
CA VAL A 266 -4.37 7.93 5.51
C VAL A 266 -5.43 8.66 4.68
N GLN A 267 -6.72 8.50 5.02
CA GLN A 267 -7.80 9.21 4.34
C GLN A 267 -7.69 10.73 4.52
N GLN A 268 -7.35 11.20 5.73
CA GLN A 268 -7.14 12.62 6.00
C GLN A 268 -5.96 13.17 5.19
N ARG A 269 -4.85 12.43 5.11
CA ARG A 269 -3.69 12.80 4.29
C ARG A 269 -4.08 12.95 2.81
N ILE A 270 -4.80 11.97 2.26
CA ILE A 270 -5.21 11.97 0.85
C ILE A 270 -6.23 13.08 0.54
N PHE A 271 -7.31 13.16 1.32
CA PHE A 271 -8.47 13.98 0.93
C PHE A 271 -8.46 15.39 1.53
N VAL A 272 -7.93 15.55 2.75
CA VAL A 272 -7.92 16.84 3.45
C VAL A 272 -6.60 17.56 3.17
N GLN A 273 -5.47 16.89 3.37
CA GLN A 273 -4.14 17.49 3.19
C GLN A 273 -3.70 17.49 1.73
N ARG A 274 -4.33 16.66 0.87
CA ARG A 274 -3.99 16.49 -0.55
C ARG A 274 -2.54 16.04 -0.75
N GLU A 275 -2.06 15.22 0.17
CA GLU A 275 -0.73 14.61 0.14
C GLU A 275 -0.82 13.15 -0.31
N PHE A 276 0.28 12.64 -0.86
CA PHE A 276 0.37 11.22 -1.20
C PHE A 276 0.62 10.38 0.06
N PRO A 277 0.09 9.14 0.13
CA PRO A 277 0.44 8.21 1.18
C PRO A 277 1.93 7.93 1.24
N THR A 278 2.46 7.72 2.44
CA THR A 278 3.86 7.37 2.69
C THR A 278 4.08 5.85 2.69
N ARG A 279 5.34 5.40 2.80
CA ARG A 279 5.64 3.96 3.01
C ARG A 279 5.12 3.52 4.38
N GLY A 280 5.36 4.33 5.42
CA GLY A 280 4.74 4.17 6.74
C GLY A 280 3.22 3.95 6.69
N ASP A 281 2.48 4.81 5.97
CA ASP A 281 1.02 4.64 5.77
C ASP A 281 0.66 3.25 5.20
N THR A 282 1.44 2.80 4.22
CA THR A 282 1.21 1.51 3.55
C THR A 282 1.45 0.33 4.49
N PHE A 283 2.50 0.38 5.31
CA PHE A 283 2.76 -0.64 6.34
C PHE A 283 1.73 -0.60 7.47
N ALA A 284 1.34 0.60 7.91
CA ALA A 284 0.38 0.80 8.99
C ALA A 284 -0.99 0.17 8.69
N LEU A 285 -1.41 0.18 7.42
CA LEU A 285 -2.65 -0.47 7.00
C LEU A 285 -2.59 -2.01 6.99
N VAL A 286 -1.40 -2.63 6.91
CA VAL A 286 -1.28 -4.09 6.80
C VAL A 286 -0.89 -4.73 8.12
N LEU A 287 -0.01 -4.10 8.90
CA LEU A 287 0.56 -4.69 10.13
C LEU A 287 -0.48 -5.18 11.16
N PRO A 288 -1.55 -4.42 11.50
CA PRO A 288 -2.55 -4.90 12.46
C PRO A 288 -3.28 -6.17 11.99
N THR A 289 -3.41 -6.36 10.67
CA THR A 289 -4.14 -7.49 10.09
C THR A 289 -3.41 -8.83 10.18
N LEU A 290 -2.17 -8.83 10.68
CA LEU A 290 -1.46 -10.06 11.00
C LEU A 290 -2.12 -10.87 12.13
N ASP A 291 -2.94 -10.22 12.97
CA ASP A 291 -3.84 -10.94 13.86
C ASP A 291 -5.04 -11.47 13.06
N PRO A 292 -5.24 -12.80 12.99
CA PRO A 292 -6.38 -13.40 12.29
C PRO A 292 -7.74 -13.01 12.87
N LYS A 293 -7.79 -12.42 14.07
CA LYS A 293 -9.02 -11.97 14.73
C LYS A 293 -9.38 -10.51 14.43
N VAL A 294 -8.47 -9.71 13.85
CA VAL A 294 -8.79 -8.33 13.43
C VAL A 294 -9.74 -8.38 12.23
N PRO A 295 -10.96 -7.81 12.30
CA PRO A 295 -11.92 -7.91 11.21
C PRO A 295 -11.46 -7.13 9.97
N ILE A 296 -11.60 -7.76 8.80
CA ILE A 296 -11.35 -7.12 7.50
C ILE A 296 -12.68 -6.61 6.96
N THR A 297 -12.80 -5.29 6.81
CA THR A 297 -14.03 -4.65 6.31
C THR A 297 -13.85 -4.16 4.88
N PRO A 298 -14.91 -4.09 4.05
CA PRO A 298 -14.80 -3.58 2.68
C PRO A 298 -14.27 -2.13 2.60
N ASN A 299 -14.58 -1.28 3.59
CA ASN A 299 -14.05 0.08 3.66
C ASN A 299 -12.53 0.09 3.83
N TYR A 300 -12.01 -0.74 4.75
CA TYR A 300 -10.57 -0.91 4.93
C TYR A 300 -9.90 -1.38 3.64
N GLU A 301 -10.45 -2.41 2.99
CA GLU A 301 -9.86 -2.95 1.75
C GLU A 301 -9.82 -1.91 0.64
N SER A 302 -10.87 -1.10 0.48
CA SER A 302 -10.89 0.01 -0.48
C SER A 302 -9.75 1.01 -0.24
N VAL A 303 -9.49 1.38 1.02
CA VAL A 303 -8.38 2.27 1.38
C VAL A 303 -7.04 1.61 1.13
N LEU A 304 -6.85 0.35 1.54
CA LEU A 304 -5.60 -0.37 1.30
C LEU A 304 -5.32 -0.53 -0.20
N LEU A 305 -6.29 -0.99 -0.99
CA LEU A 305 -6.15 -1.18 -2.44
C LEU A 305 -5.82 0.14 -3.14
N SER A 306 -6.48 1.24 -2.76
CA SER A 306 -6.16 2.58 -3.27
C SER A 306 -4.74 3.00 -2.93
N THR A 307 -4.29 2.77 -1.69
CA THR A 307 -2.93 3.07 -1.22
C THR A 307 -1.87 2.23 -1.96
N LEU A 308 -2.14 0.94 -2.21
CA LEU A 308 -1.24 0.04 -2.94
C LEU A 308 -1.03 0.41 -4.42
N GLN A 309 -1.88 1.27 -4.98
CA GLN A 309 -1.73 1.82 -6.33
C GLN A 309 -0.91 3.12 -6.36
N LYS A 310 -0.47 3.64 -5.22
CA LYS A 310 0.28 4.91 -5.13
C LYS A 310 1.79 4.70 -5.16
N GLU A 311 2.50 5.81 -5.36
CA GLU A 311 3.95 5.84 -5.52
C GLU A 311 4.71 5.22 -4.35
N ALA A 312 4.29 5.43 -3.10
CA ALA A 312 4.94 4.82 -1.94
C ALA A 312 4.92 3.29 -1.99
N ALA A 313 3.83 2.69 -2.46
CA ALA A 313 3.72 1.25 -2.62
C ALA A 313 4.60 0.76 -3.79
N SER A 314 4.71 1.53 -4.89
CA SER A 314 5.68 1.27 -5.96
C SER A 314 7.12 1.29 -5.47
N GLN A 315 7.48 2.21 -4.56
CA GLN A 315 8.80 2.29 -3.95
C GLN A 315 9.10 1.05 -3.09
N ILE A 316 8.15 0.63 -2.23
CA ILE A 316 8.27 -0.61 -1.44
C ILE A 316 8.49 -1.81 -2.36
N ARG A 317 7.74 -1.88 -3.46
CA ARG A 317 7.83 -2.97 -4.43
C ARG A 317 9.18 -3.03 -5.14
N ALA A 318 9.77 -1.88 -5.47
CA ALA A 318 11.06 -1.76 -6.16
C ALA A 318 12.26 -1.98 -5.25
N ASP A 319 12.11 -1.75 -3.94
CA ASP A 319 13.15 -1.94 -2.95
C ASP A 319 13.37 -3.43 -2.63
N ALA A 320 14.57 -3.94 -2.93
CA ALA A 320 14.91 -5.34 -2.73
C ALA A 320 14.95 -5.78 -1.25
N GLN A 321 15.16 -4.85 -0.31
CA GLN A 321 15.19 -5.11 1.13
C GLN A 321 13.79 -5.10 1.75
N LEU A 322 12.87 -4.27 1.24
CA LEU A 322 11.49 -4.16 1.75
C LEU A 322 10.52 -5.14 1.09
N SER A 323 10.64 -5.32 -0.23
CA SER A 323 9.66 -6.02 -1.05
C SER A 323 9.36 -7.46 -0.58
N PRO A 324 10.35 -8.31 -0.23
CA PRO A 324 10.04 -9.67 0.23
C PRO A 324 9.23 -9.70 1.53
N ALA A 325 9.62 -8.90 2.51
CA ALA A 325 8.96 -8.84 3.82
C ALA A 325 7.54 -8.28 3.68
N PHE A 326 7.36 -7.21 2.89
CA PHE A 326 6.05 -6.62 2.66
C PHE A 326 5.11 -7.54 1.88
N LYS A 327 5.60 -8.30 0.88
CA LYS A 327 4.79 -9.31 0.18
C LYS A 327 4.31 -10.42 1.11
N ALA A 328 5.13 -10.84 2.06
CA ALA A 328 4.73 -11.82 3.07
C ALA A 328 3.60 -11.28 3.98
N LEU A 329 3.64 -9.99 4.34
CA LEU A 329 2.54 -9.33 5.04
C LEU A 329 1.26 -9.31 4.19
N LEU A 330 1.38 -8.87 2.93
CA LEU A 330 0.25 -8.81 2.01
C LEU A 330 -0.40 -10.17 1.82
N GLY A 331 0.39 -11.23 1.60
CA GLY A 331 -0.13 -12.59 1.40
C GLY A 331 -1.03 -13.07 2.54
N ARG A 332 -0.64 -12.78 3.79
CA ARG A 332 -1.44 -13.09 4.99
C ARG A 332 -2.76 -12.33 5.07
N TRP A 333 -2.77 -11.06 4.66
CA TRP A 333 -4.00 -10.28 4.57
C TRP A 333 -4.89 -10.81 3.43
N MET A 334 -4.31 -11.03 2.25
CA MET A 334 -5.02 -11.39 1.02
C MET A 334 -5.88 -12.64 1.18
N ILE A 335 -5.38 -13.69 1.85
CA ILE A 335 -6.14 -14.93 2.07
C ILE A 335 -7.41 -14.73 2.91
N ARG A 336 -7.56 -13.58 3.57
CA ARG A 336 -8.71 -13.19 4.40
C ARG A 336 -9.57 -12.11 3.76
N SER A 337 -9.31 -11.77 2.49
CA SER A 337 -10.00 -10.67 1.82
C SER A 337 -11.49 -10.94 1.66
N THR A 338 -12.30 -9.88 1.65
CA THR A 338 -13.74 -10.03 1.48
C THR A 338 -14.08 -10.50 0.06
N PRO A 339 -15.25 -11.16 -0.13
CA PRO A 339 -15.72 -11.52 -1.46
C PRO A 339 -15.91 -10.29 -2.38
N THR A 340 -16.35 -9.15 -1.83
CA THR A 340 -16.63 -7.93 -2.60
C THR A 340 -15.39 -7.37 -3.30
N SER A 341 -14.21 -7.49 -2.69
CA SER A 341 -12.95 -7.01 -3.26
C SER A 341 -12.12 -8.12 -3.91
N ARG A 342 -12.69 -9.31 -4.12
CA ARG A 342 -11.92 -10.50 -4.51
C ARG A 342 -11.18 -10.35 -5.83
N ILE A 343 -11.82 -9.77 -6.84
CA ILE A 343 -11.19 -9.52 -8.14
C ILE A 343 -9.99 -8.59 -7.98
N ASP A 344 -10.17 -7.45 -7.33
CA ASP A 344 -9.11 -6.45 -7.13
C ASP A 344 -7.93 -7.03 -6.35
N VAL A 345 -8.21 -7.82 -5.32
CA VAL A 345 -7.18 -8.47 -4.50
C VAL A 345 -6.39 -9.50 -5.31
N LEU A 346 -7.06 -10.36 -6.10
CA LEU A 346 -6.39 -11.32 -6.98
C LEU A 346 -5.50 -10.62 -8.02
N LEU A 347 -6.01 -9.58 -8.68
CA LEU A 347 -5.25 -8.77 -9.63
C LEU A 347 -4.05 -8.09 -8.96
N MET A 348 -4.24 -7.54 -7.77
CA MET A 348 -3.18 -6.92 -6.98
C MET A 348 -2.09 -7.94 -6.65
N GLY A 349 -2.45 -9.11 -6.11
CA GLY A 349 -1.51 -10.18 -5.76
C GLY A 349 -0.69 -10.68 -6.94
N MET A 350 -1.36 -10.90 -8.08
CA MET A 350 -0.70 -11.21 -9.36
C MET A 350 0.27 -10.11 -9.79
N SER A 351 -0.14 -8.85 -9.69
CA SER A 351 0.70 -7.72 -10.05
C SER A 351 1.93 -7.63 -9.15
N TRP A 352 1.79 -7.78 -7.84
CA TRP A 352 2.87 -7.75 -6.86
C TRP A 352 3.73 -9.01 -6.87
N GLY A 353 3.24 -10.12 -7.45
CA GLY A 353 3.92 -11.40 -7.40
C GLY A 353 3.93 -11.98 -5.99
N VAL A 354 2.79 -11.94 -5.31
CA VAL A 354 2.57 -12.56 -3.99
C VAL A 354 2.12 -14.01 -4.20
N GLU A 355 2.93 -14.98 -3.79
CA GLU A 355 2.65 -16.40 -4.06
C GLU A 355 1.38 -16.91 -3.38
N ASP A 356 1.03 -16.36 -2.21
CA ASP A 356 -0.21 -16.68 -1.48
C ASP A 356 -1.50 -16.35 -2.26
N THR A 357 -1.39 -15.58 -3.36
CA THR A 357 -2.50 -15.37 -4.31
C THR A 357 -2.99 -16.70 -4.91
N LEU A 358 -2.13 -17.72 -4.99
CA LEU A 358 -2.53 -19.07 -5.43
C LEU A 358 -3.58 -19.67 -4.49
N THR A 359 -3.31 -19.62 -3.18
CA THR A 359 -4.24 -20.11 -2.15
C THR A 359 -5.57 -19.36 -2.24
N LEU A 360 -5.52 -18.04 -2.39
CA LEU A 360 -6.72 -17.23 -2.59
C LEU A 360 -7.48 -17.60 -3.87
N GLY A 361 -6.77 -17.86 -4.98
CA GLY A 361 -7.37 -18.30 -6.23
C GLY A 361 -8.12 -19.62 -6.07
N ILE A 362 -7.51 -20.61 -5.41
CA ILE A 362 -8.12 -21.93 -5.16
C ILE A 362 -9.36 -21.81 -4.28
N THR A 363 -9.30 -21.07 -3.17
CA THR A 363 -10.48 -20.87 -2.31
C THR A 363 -11.59 -20.13 -3.04
N THR A 364 -11.24 -19.16 -3.88
CA THR A 364 -12.22 -18.43 -4.70
C THR A 364 -12.96 -19.34 -5.68
N LEU A 365 -12.31 -20.35 -6.25
CA LEU A 365 -13.01 -21.32 -7.12
C LEU A 365 -14.03 -22.17 -6.36
N ALA A 366 -13.83 -22.38 -5.06
CA ALA A 366 -14.76 -23.13 -4.21
C ALA A 366 -15.91 -22.26 -3.69
N ASP A 367 -15.64 -20.98 -3.40
CA ASP A 367 -16.56 -20.10 -2.67
C ASP A 367 -17.42 -19.21 -3.59
N SER A 368 -16.97 -18.93 -4.82
CA SER A 368 -17.61 -17.98 -5.73
C SER A 368 -18.41 -18.68 -6.83
N ASP A 369 -19.58 -18.14 -7.15
CA ASP A 369 -20.35 -18.50 -8.34
C ASP A 369 -20.26 -17.44 -9.45
N ASP A 370 -19.75 -16.24 -9.17
CA ASP A 370 -19.60 -15.18 -10.16
C ASP A 370 -18.59 -15.54 -11.27
N PRO A 371 -18.99 -15.57 -12.56
CA PRO A 371 -18.12 -15.95 -13.68
C PRO A 371 -16.86 -15.09 -13.83
N GLU A 372 -16.94 -13.78 -13.56
CA GLU A 372 -15.80 -12.89 -13.70
C GLU A 372 -14.75 -13.14 -12.60
N THR A 373 -15.22 -13.34 -11.37
CA THR A 373 -14.41 -13.71 -10.22
C THR A 373 -13.72 -15.05 -10.43
N LEU A 374 -14.44 -16.06 -10.94
CA LEU A 374 -13.86 -17.36 -11.30
C LEU A 374 -12.79 -17.24 -12.38
N ALA A 375 -13.03 -16.43 -13.43
CA ALA A 375 -12.05 -16.19 -14.48
C ALA A 375 -10.76 -15.54 -13.95
N THR A 376 -10.89 -14.60 -13.02
CA THR A 376 -9.75 -13.92 -12.39
C THR A 376 -8.97 -14.87 -11.47
N ALA A 377 -9.67 -15.72 -10.71
CA ALA A 377 -9.05 -16.75 -9.88
C ALA A 377 -8.25 -17.76 -10.72
N MET A 378 -8.78 -18.15 -11.87
CA MET A 378 -8.08 -19.02 -12.83
C MET A 378 -6.82 -18.37 -13.42
N GLN A 379 -6.80 -17.05 -13.67
CA GLN A 379 -5.56 -16.34 -14.04
C GLN A 379 -4.50 -16.40 -12.93
N ALA A 380 -4.91 -16.21 -11.67
CA ALA A 380 -4.00 -16.33 -10.53
C ALA A 380 -3.41 -17.75 -10.41
N ILE A 381 -4.24 -18.78 -10.57
CA ILE A 381 -3.80 -20.17 -10.61
C ILE A 381 -2.87 -20.42 -11.80
N ALA A 382 -3.16 -19.90 -13.00
CA ALA A 382 -2.28 -20.04 -14.15
C ALA A 382 -0.91 -19.38 -13.96
N LYS A 383 -0.86 -18.28 -13.19
CA LYS A 383 0.39 -17.55 -12.92
C LYS A 383 1.26 -18.26 -11.88
N PHE A 384 0.69 -18.67 -10.76
CA PHE A 384 1.43 -19.18 -9.60
C PHE A 384 1.37 -20.69 -9.43
N GLY A 385 0.40 -21.34 -10.06
CA GLY A 385 0.15 -22.77 -9.93
C GLY A 385 1.10 -23.63 -10.76
N ILE A 386 1.25 -24.86 -10.29
CA ILE A 386 1.87 -25.98 -10.98
C ILE A 386 0.82 -26.97 -11.51
N ARG A 387 1.27 -27.96 -12.29
CA ARG A 387 0.43 -28.99 -12.93
C ARG A 387 -0.56 -29.69 -11.98
N GLU A 388 -0.22 -29.88 -10.72
CA GLU A 388 -1.09 -30.50 -9.70
C GLU A 388 -2.38 -29.71 -9.47
N HIS A 389 -2.38 -28.40 -9.70
CA HIS A 389 -3.54 -27.54 -9.51
C HIS A 389 -4.61 -27.69 -10.61
N VAL A 390 -4.33 -28.46 -11.67
CA VAL A 390 -5.31 -28.78 -12.71
C VAL A 390 -6.60 -29.38 -12.11
N VAL A 391 -6.48 -30.14 -11.01
CA VAL A 391 -7.62 -30.76 -10.32
C VAL A 391 -8.67 -29.74 -9.84
N TYR A 392 -8.26 -28.51 -9.52
CA TYR A 392 -9.17 -27.45 -9.08
C TYR A 392 -9.88 -26.75 -10.25
N VAL A 393 -9.28 -26.80 -11.45
CA VAL A 393 -9.77 -26.08 -12.64
C VAL A 393 -10.57 -26.99 -13.56
N GLU A 394 -10.26 -28.29 -13.60
CA GLU A 394 -10.92 -29.29 -14.43
C GLU A 394 -12.46 -29.28 -14.34
N PRO A 395 -13.09 -29.15 -13.15
CA PRO A 395 -14.55 -29.10 -13.06
C PRO A 395 -15.20 -27.95 -13.84
N LEU A 396 -14.47 -26.85 -14.04
CA LEU A 396 -14.96 -25.66 -14.75
C LEU A 396 -14.93 -25.81 -16.28
N LEU A 397 -14.38 -26.91 -16.81
CA LEU A 397 -14.39 -27.20 -18.25
C LEU A 397 -15.80 -27.40 -18.83
N GLU A 398 -16.80 -27.66 -17.99
CA GLU A 398 -18.20 -27.80 -18.38
C GLU A 398 -19.01 -26.51 -18.14
N ASP A 399 -18.41 -25.46 -17.57
CA ASP A 399 -19.11 -24.22 -17.23
C ASP A 399 -19.22 -23.29 -18.45
N THR A 400 -20.42 -23.22 -19.04
CA THR A 400 -20.69 -22.44 -20.25
C THR A 400 -21.15 -21.00 -19.97
N ARG A 401 -21.14 -20.55 -18.71
CA ARG A 401 -21.54 -19.17 -18.37
C ARG A 401 -20.59 -18.16 -19.00
N ALA A 402 -21.12 -16.99 -19.36
CA ALA A 402 -20.33 -15.92 -19.95
C ALA A 402 -19.33 -15.36 -18.94
N ALA A 403 -18.04 -15.35 -19.29
CA ALA A 403 -16.96 -14.77 -18.49
C ALA A 403 -16.50 -13.39 -19.02
N SER A 404 -17.07 -12.97 -20.15
CA SER A 404 -16.87 -11.64 -20.74
C SER A 404 -18.16 -11.17 -21.41
N ASP A 405 -18.25 -9.86 -21.64
CA ASP A 405 -19.20 -9.30 -22.59
C ASP A 405 -18.94 -9.82 -24.01
N GLU A 406 -19.93 -9.65 -24.89
CA GLU A 406 -19.74 -9.92 -26.31
C GLU A 406 -18.85 -8.85 -26.93
N GLY A 407 -17.86 -9.29 -27.69
CA GLY A 407 -17.01 -8.44 -28.51
C GLY A 407 -17.10 -8.80 -29.99
N PHE A 408 -16.26 -8.15 -30.77
CA PHE A 408 -16.06 -8.46 -32.19
C PHE A 408 -14.57 -8.73 -32.44
N ALA A 409 -14.27 -9.86 -33.07
CA ALA A 409 -12.93 -10.20 -33.54
C ALA A 409 -13.06 -10.81 -34.94
N ASP A 410 -12.21 -10.36 -35.87
CA ASP A 410 -12.21 -10.81 -37.28
C ASP A 410 -13.59 -10.78 -37.96
N GLY A 411 -14.41 -9.78 -37.60
CA GLY A 411 -15.76 -9.60 -38.15
C GLY A 411 -16.81 -10.57 -37.60
N GLN A 412 -16.48 -11.40 -36.60
CA GLN A 412 -17.40 -12.31 -35.92
C GLN A 412 -17.69 -11.85 -34.50
N ARG A 413 -18.91 -12.13 -34.01
CA ARG A 413 -19.25 -11.95 -32.59
C ARG A 413 -18.51 -13.01 -31.79
N VAL A 414 -17.79 -12.57 -30.77
CA VAL A 414 -17.02 -13.44 -29.89
C VAL A 414 -17.41 -13.22 -28.44
N ARG A 415 -17.34 -14.29 -27.64
CA ARG A 415 -17.57 -14.22 -26.20
C ARG A 415 -16.75 -15.31 -25.52
N ALA A 416 -16.05 -14.96 -24.44
CA ALA A 416 -15.40 -15.92 -23.58
C ALA A 416 -16.41 -16.54 -22.59
N GLN A 417 -16.33 -17.85 -22.42
CA GLN A 417 -17.03 -18.60 -21.37
C GLN A 417 -16.07 -19.01 -20.26
N VAL A 418 -16.58 -19.37 -19.09
CA VAL A 418 -15.75 -19.87 -17.97
C VAL A 418 -14.91 -21.08 -18.41
N CYS A 419 -15.50 -22.01 -19.17
CA CYS A 419 -14.78 -23.15 -19.73
C CYS A 419 -13.62 -22.76 -20.66
N ASP A 420 -13.74 -21.65 -21.39
CA ASP A 420 -12.66 -21.14 -22.26
C ASP A 420 -11.46 -20.67 -21.42
N VAL A 421 -11.72 -20.02 -20.28
CA VAL A 421 -10.68 -19.61 -19.32
C VAL A 421 -10.06 -20.81 -18.62
N ALA A 422 -10.86 -21.84 -18.32
CA ALA A 422 -10.38 -23.10 -17.76
C ALA A 422 -9.45 -23.85 -18.73
N ILE A 423 -9.79 -23.90 -20.03
CA ILE A 423 -8.92 -24.44 -21.09
C ILE A 423 -7.58 -23.71 -21.12
N ALA A 424 -7.59 -22.37 -21.11
CA ALA A 424 -6.37 -21.56 -21.12
C ALA A 424 -5.49 -21.82 -19.89
N THR A 425 -6.12 -21.88 -18.72
CA THR A 425 -5.44 -22.13 -17.44
C THR A 425 -4.77 -23.49 -17.42
N ILE A 426 -5.49 -24.55 -17.81
CA ILE A 426 -4.95 -25.91 -17.88
C ILE A 426 -3.81 -25.99 -18.90
N ALA A 427 -3.95 -25.34 -20.06
CA ALA A 427 -2.87 -25.28 -21.04
C ALA A 427 -1.59 -24.68 -20.43
N VAL A 428 -1.70 -23.57 -19.69
CA VAL A 428 -0.56 -22.93 -19.02
C VAL A 428 0.05 -23.84 -17.94
N LEU A 429 -0.77 -24.48 -17.10
CA LEU A 429 -0.31 -25.39 -16.04
C LEU A 429 0.37 -26.66 -16.58
N MET A 430 -0.01 -27.09 -17.79
CA MET A 430 0.56 -28.26 -18.47
C MET A 430 1.69 -27.90 -19.45
N ASP A 431 2.11 -26.64 -19.50
CA ASP A 431 3.11 -26.11 -20.44
C ASP A 431 2.78 -26.37 -21.93
N VAL A 432 1.48 -26.32 -22.27
CA VAL A 432 0.97 -26.43 -23.64
C VAL A 432 0.75 -25.03 -24.21
N LYS A 433 1.21 -24.79 -25.45
CA LYS A 433 0.99 -23.51 -26.12
C LYS A 433 -0.50 -23.27 -26.34
N LEU A 434 -0.95 -22.05 -26.03
CA LEU A 434 -2.35 -21.63 -26.20
C LEU A 434 -2.81 -21.70 -27.66
N SER A 435 -1.91 -21.43 -28.61
CA SER A 435 -2.16 -21.63 -30.04
C SER A 435 -2.53 -23.08 -30.39
N ASP A 436 -1.87 -24.05 -29.74
CA ASP A 436 -2.02 -25.46 -30.05
C ASP A 436 -3.38 -25.99 -29.58
N VAL A 437 -3.98 -25.36 -28.56
CA VAL A 437 -5.34 -25.65 -28.09
C VAL A 437 -6.42 -24.85 -28.82
N GLY A 438 -6.06 -24.01 -29.79
CA GLY A 438 -7.03 -23.25 -30.59
C GLY A 438 -7.27 -21.82 -30.12
N MET A 439 -6.36 -21.25 -29.34
CA MET A 439 -6.38 -19.85 -28.90
C MET A 439 -5.16 -19.08 -29.47
N PRO A 440 -5.12 -18.83 -30.80
CA PRO A 440 -3.93 -18.26 -31.45
C PRO A 440 -3.62 -16.82 -31.02
N GLY A 441 -4.62 -16.06 -30.56
CA GLY A 441 -4.44 -14.68 -30.07
C GLY A 441 -3.95 -14.57 -28.62
N VAL A 442 -4.03 -15.65 -27.83
CA VAL A 442 -3.75 -15.59 -26.40
C VAL A 442 -2.29 -15.96 -26.15
N GLN A 443 -1.58 -15.10 -25.44
CA GLN A 443 -0.19 -15.33 -25.04
C GLN A 443 -0.06 -15.47 -23.53
N LYS A 444 0.95 -16.22 -23.09
CA LYS A 444 1.33 -16.28 -21.67
C LYS A 444 1.83 -14.90 -21.25
N HIS A 445 1.27 -14.38 -20.16
CA HIS A 445 1.61 -13.07 -19.61
C HIS A 445 2.38 -13.22 -18.29
N PRO A 446 3.56 -12.58 -18.11
CA PRO A 446 4.35 -12.74 -16.88
C PRO A 446 3.62 -12.25 -15.63
N THR A 447 2.78 -11.22 -15.77
CA THR A 447 2.06 -10.64 -14.64
C THR A 447 0.76 -11.36 -14.32
N TYR A 448 0.08 -11.97 -15.29
CA TYR A 448 -1.32 -12.43 -15.13
C TYR A 448 -1.54 -13.90 -15.54
N GLY A 449 -0.48 -14.62 -15.88
CA GLY A 449 -0.58 -15.96 -16.49
C GLY A 449 -0.95 -15.86 -17.98
N PHE A 450 -2.05 -15.18 -18.31
CA PHE A 450 -2.49 -14.84 -19.66
C PHE A 450 -3.43 -13.62 -19.60
N ILE A 451 -3.75 -13.01 -20.75
CA ILE A 451 -4.70 -11.89 -20.81
C ILE A 451 -6.10 -12.43 -21.15
N ARG A 452 -7.05 -12.26 -20.23
CA ARG A 452 -8.43 -12.73 -20.38
C ARG A 452 -9.12 -12.13 -21.62
N GLY A 453 -8.90 -10.85 -21.90
CA GLY A 453 -9.50 -10.15 -23.04
C GLY A 453 -9.10 -10.70 -24.41
N ASP A 454 -8.00 -11.45 -24.50
CA ASP A 454 -7.54 -12.07 -25.74
C ASP A 454 -8.26 -13.41 -26.00
N ILE A 455 -8.91 -13.98 -24.98
CA ILE A 455 -9.67 -15.23 -25.12
C ILE A 455 -10.96 -14.91 -25.87
N SER A 456 -11.08 -15.46 -27.07
CA SER A 456 -12.24 -15.26 -27.92
C SER A 456 -12.56 -16.53 -28.69
N PHE A 457 -13.84 -16.89 -28.68
CA PHE A 457 -14.41 -17.91 -29.54
C PHE A 457 -15.69 -17.36 -30.17
N PRO A 458 -16.00 -17.75 -31.41
CA PRO A 458 -17.24 -17.34 -32.06
C PRO A 458 -18.47 -17.73 -31.24
N VAL A 459 -19.44 -16.83 -31.15
CA VAL A 459 -20.74 -17.10 -30.51
C VAL A 459 -21.58 -18.02 -31.39
N ASP A 460 -21.53 -17.81 -32.70
CA ASP A 460 -22.39 -18.47 -33.69
C ASP A 460 -21.82 -19.82 -34.18
N ASP A 461 -20.57 -20.16 -33.84
CA ASP A 461 -19.93 -21.44 -34.19
C ASP A 461 -19.33 -22.13 -32.95
N PRO A 462 -19.92 -23.25 -32.47
CA PRO A 462 -19.40 -23.98 -31.32
C PRO A 462 -18.20 -24.88 -31.63
N LEU A 463 -17.89 -25.15 -32.90
CA LEU A 463 -16.87 -26.13 -33.29
C LEU A 463 -15.46 -25.77 -32.81
N PRO A 464 -14.99 -24.50 -32.89
CA PRO A 464 -13.68 -24.12 -32.38
C PRO A 464 -13.52 -24.42 -30.88
N ARG A 465 -14.55 -24.12 -30.09
CA ARG A 465 -14.58 -24.38 -28.64
C ARG A 465 -14.54 -25.87 -28.33
N GLN A 466 -15.38 -26.67 -28.98
CA GLN A 466 -15.39 -28.14 -28.81
C GLN A 466 -14.05 -28.77 -29.19
N LYS A 467 -13.40 -28.25 -30.24
CA LYS A 467 -12.06 -28.68 -30.66
C LYS A 467 -11.00 -28.32 -29.60
N ALA A 468 -11.08 -27.15 -29.00
CA ALA A 468 -10.19 -26.75 -27.90
C ALA A 468 -10.36 -27.65 -26.67
N LEU A 469 -11.60 -27.90 -26.26
CA LEU A 469 -11.96 -28.76 -25.15
C LEU A 469 -11.45 -30.20 -25.33
N SER A 470 -11.66 -30.78 -26.52
CA SER A 470 -11.19 -32.14 -26.83
C SER A 470 -9.66 -32.24 -26.82
N LYS A 471 -8.95 -31.21 -27.30
CA LYS A 471 -7.48 -31.15 -27.24
C LYS A 471 -6.96 -31.12 -25.81
N ILE A 472 -7.58 -30.35 -24.91
CA ILE A 472 -7.17 -30.32 -23.51
C ILE A 472 -7.48 -31.64 -22.79
N ARG A 473 -8.67 -32.22 -23.01
CA ARG A 473 -9.00 -33.52 -22.41
C ARG A 473 -8.06 -34.64 -22.86
N ALA A 474 -7.53 -34.55 -24.07
CA ALA A 474 -6.52 -35.49 -24.55
C ALA A 474 -5.20 -35.40 -23.77
N GLN A 475 -4.87 -34.24 -23.19
CA GLN A 475 -3.66 -34.07 -22.38
C GLN A 475 -3.74 -34.81 -21.05
N PHE A 476 -4.94 -34.97 -20.47
CA PHE A 476 -5.13 -35.75 -19.23
C PHE A 476 -4.83 -37.23 -19.40
N LYS A 477 -5.06 -37.78 -20.60
CA LYS A 477 -4.83 -39.21 -20.91
C LYS A 477 -3.37 -39.55 -21.14
N ARG A 478 -2.50 -38.55 -21.35
CA ARG A 478 -1.07 -38.81 -21.46
C ARG A 478 -0.58 -39.20 -20.06
N PRO A 479 0.02 -40.39 -19.89
CA PRO A 479 0.61 -40.76 -18.60
C PRO A 479 1.50 -39.59 -18.17
N MET A 480 1.44 -39.23 -16.89
CA MET A 480 2.42 -38.31 -16.32
C MET A 480 3.79 -38.97 -16.47
N GLU A 481 4.43 -38.76 -17.61
CA GLU A 481 5.86 -38.94 -17.73
C GLU A 481 6.44 -38.12 -16.58
N MET A 482 7.05 -38.83 -15.62
CA MET A 482 7.72 -38.21 -14.50
C MET A 482 8.72 -37.23 -15.10
N PHE A 483 8.37 -35.95 -15.10
CA PHE A 483 9.26 -34.90 -15.49
C PHE A 483 10.45 -35.03 -14.55
N GLU A 484 11.58 -35.47 -15.09
CA GLU A 484 12.85 -35.43 -14.37
C GLU A 484 13.03 -33.98 -13.93
N VAL A 485 12.88 -33.75 -12.63
CA VAL A 485 13.13 -32.45 -12.02
C VAL A 485 14.53 -32.06 -12.45
N PRO A 486 14.72 -30.98 -13.24
CA PRO A 486 16.05 -30.59 -13.67
C PRO A 486 16.85 -30.34 -12.40
N ALA A 487 17.84 -31.20 -12.16
CA ALA A 487 18.72 -31.12 -11.00
C ALA A 487 19.18 -29.67 -10.86
N GLN A 488 18.74 -29.02 -9.79
CA GLN A 488 19.05 -27.62 -9.52
C GLN A 488 20.55 -27.44 -9.72
N ARG A 489 20.92 -26.57 -10.65
CA ARG A 489 22.31 -26.09 -10.81
C ARG A 489 22.74 -25.60 -9.45
N LYS A 490 23.59 -26.38 -8.76
CA LYS A 490 24.43 -25.87 -7.68
C LYS A 490 25.08 -24.60 -8.22
N ALA A 491 24.79 -23.48 -7.58
CA ALA A 491 25.56 -22.27 -7.71
C ALA A 491 26.97 -22.58 -7.20
N GLU A 492 27.84 -23.04 -8.10
CA GLU A 492 29.28 -22.92 -7.94
C GLU A 492 29.65 -21.47 -8.24
N GLY A 493 30.19 -20.79 -7.23
CA GLY A 493 30.64 -19.41 -7.32
C GLY A 493 31.31 -19.00 -6.02
N SER A 494 32.51 -19.55 -5.81
CA SER A 494 33.55 -19.04 -4.91
C SER A 494 33.88 -17.58 -5.14
#